data_AF-A0A2A6PAH7-F1
#
_entry.id   AF-A0A2A6PAH7-F1
#
_cell.length_a   1.000
_cell.length_b   1.000
_cell.length_c   1.000
_cell.angle_alpha   90.00
_cell.angle_beta   90.00
_cell.angle_gamma   90.00
#
_symmetry.space_group_name_H-M   'P 1'
#
loop_
_entity.id
_entity.type
_entity.pdbx_description
1 polymer ?
#
loop_
_entity_poly.entity_id
_entity_poly.type
_entity_poly.pdbx_seq_one_letter_code
_entity_poly.pdbx_strand_id
1 'polypeptide(L)'
;MVRKRSATQSKGKTMKQRIAPMRSALTMMPALLLAGCGTSGPANVSGLREVVGTDLVGARGATAADQRRIDRTVVGLCAASVWAKSECVRHGERQDG
;
A
#
# COMPACT_ATOMS: atom_id res chain seq x y z
N MET A 1 -0.28 42.78 -50.46
CA MET A 1 -1.28 42.51 -49.40
C MET A 1 -0.59 41.88 -48.20
N VAL A 2 -0.29 42.65 -47.15
CA VAL A 2 0.27 42.13 -45.88
C VAL A 2 -0.88 41.95 -44.90
N ARG A 3 -1.22 40.70 -44.54
CA ARG A 3 -2.19 40.41 -43.47
C ARG A 3 -1.58 40.84 -42.13
N LYS A 4 -1.97 42.01 -41.61
CA LYS A 4 -1.71 42.42 -40.22
C LYS A 4 -2.44 41.45 -39.29
N ARG A 5 -1.71 40.59 -38.58
CA ARG A 5 -2.26 39.80 -37.47
C ARG A 5 -2.39 40.72 -36.25
N SER A 6 -3.62 41.03 -35.86
CA SER A 6 -3.95 41.90 -34.73
C SER A 6 -3.47 41.30 -33.40
N ALA A 7 -2.86 42.15 -32.56
CA ALA A 7 -2.30 41.84 -31.24
C ALA A 7 -3.32 41.21 -30.24
N THR A 8 -4.60 41.27 -30.55
CA THR A 8 -5.71 40.67 -29.79
C THR A 8 -5.68 39.13 -29.79
N GLN A 9 -5.07 38.49 -30.79
CA GLN A 9 -4.98 37.02 -30.88
C GLN A 9 -3.94 36.42 -29.90
N SER A 10 -3.00 37.22 -29.42
CA SER A 10 -1.92 36.76 -28.51
C SER A 10 -2.41 36.57 -27.06
N LYS A 11 -3.29 37.47 -26.57
CA LYS A 11 -3.79 37.47 -25.18
C LYS A 11 -4.75 36.31 -24.85
N GLY A 12 -5.56 35.87 -25.82
CA GLY A 12 -6.49 34.73 -25.64
C GLY A 12 -5.80 33.35 -25.65
N LYS A 13 -4.60 33.27 -26.25
CA LYS A 13 -3.82 32.03 -26.35
C LYS A 13 -3.13 31.69 -25.04
N THR A 14 -2.59 32.69 -24.34
CA THR A 14 -1.90 32.53 -23.05
C THR A 14 -2.83 32.14 -21.90
N MET A 15 -4.09 32.59 -21.88
CA MET A 15 -5.05 32.18 -20.84
C MET A 15 -5.54 30.73 -21.03
N LYS A 16 -5.87 30.33 -22.27
CA LYS A 16 -6.23 28.93 -22.59
C LYS A 16 -5.08 27.94 -22.31
N GLN A 17 -3.84 28.38 -22.52
CA GLN A 17 -2.64 27.58 -22.23
C GLN A 17 -2.38 27.33 -20.73
N ARG A 18 -2.97 28.13 -19.82
CA ARG A 18 -2.87 27.91 -18.36
C ARG A 18 -4.01 27.09 -17.77
N ILE A 19 -5.19 27.11 -18.41
CA ILE A 19 -6.38 26.39 -17.93
C ILE A 19 -6.29 24.88 -18.25
N ALA A 20 -5.73 24.52 -19.42
CA ALA A 20 -5.53 23.12 -19.80
C ALA A 20 -4.62 22.33 -18.82
N PRO A 21 -3.43 22.81 -18.41
CA PRO A 21 -2.59 22.09 -17.46
C PRO A 21 -3.19 22.03 -16.05
N MET A 22 -3.91 23.08 -15.60
CA MET A 22 -4.58 23.07 -14.29
C MET A 22 -5.68 22.00 -14.20
N ARG A 23 -6.45 21.78 -15.27
CA ARG A 23 -7.48 20.71 -15.31
C ARG A 23 -6.88 19.30 -15.36
N SER A 24 -5.74 19.12 -16.05
CA SER A 24 -4.99 17.86 -16.05
C SER A 24 -4.35 17.56 -14.70
N ALA A 25 -3.79 18.57 -14.02
CA ALA A 25 -3.20 18.39 -12.70
C ALA A 25 -4.23 17.99 -11.63
N LEU A 26 -5.45 18.54 -11.70
CA LEU A 26 -6.51 18.27 -10.74
C LEU A 26 -7.04 16.82 -10.79
N THR A 27 -6.93 16.16 -11.94
CA THR A 27 -7.41 14.79 -12.14
C THR A 27 -6.34 13.71 -11.91
N MET A 28 -5.06 14.05 -12.08
CA MET A 28 -3.96 13.11 -11.87
C MET A 28 -3.64 12.85 -10.39
N MET A 29 -3.77 13.85 -9.52
CA MET A 29 -3.46 13.69 -8.10
C MET A 29 -4.32 12.65 -7.36
N PRO A 30 -5.65 12.62 -7.52
CA PRO A 30 -6.48 11.60 -6.88
C PRO A 30 -6.15 10.18 -7.37
N ALA A 31 -5.86 10.01 -8.66
CA ALA A 31 -5.51 8.71 -9.24
C ALA A 31 -4.18 8.16 -8.69
N LEU A 32 -3.18 9.03 -8.52
CA LEU A 32 -1.89 8.65 -7.94
C LEU A 32 -2.01 8.32 -6.45
N LEU A 33 -2.85 9.05 -5.70
CA LEU A 33 -3.13 8.74 -4.30
C LEU A 33 -3.84 7.40 -4.13
N LEU A 34 -4.82 7.08 -5.00
CA LEU A 34 -5.48 5.77 -4.99
C LEU A 34 -4.50 4.63 -5.34
N ALA A 35 -3.59 4.85 -6.30
CA ALA A 35 -2.56 3.86 -6.61
C ALA A 35 -1.57 3.65 -5.46
N GLY A 36 -1.43 4.64 -4.56
CA GLY A 36 -0.63 4.55 -3.34
C GLY A 36 -1.28 3.73 -2.21
N CYS A 37 -2.60 3.56 -2.22
CA CYS A 37 -3.29 2.62 -1.33
C CYS A 37 -3.05 1.19 -1.83
N GLY A 38 -1.88 0.63 -1.49
CA GLY A 38 -1.47 -0.71 -1.89
C GLY A 38 -2.43 -1.78 -1.36
N THR A 39 -3.11 -2.47 -2.26
CA THR A 39 -3.83 -3.74 -1.98
C THR A 39 -2.95 -4.97 -2.21
N SER A 40 -1.73 -4.76 -2.69
CA SER A 40 -0.76 -5.80 -3.02
C SER A 40 -0.02 -6.30 -1.77
N GLY A 41 0.46 -7.54 -1.83
CA GLY A 41 1.33 -8.10 -0.80
C GLY A 41 2.68 -7.37 -0.68
N PRO A 42 3.50 -7.72 0.32
CA PRO A 42 4.80 -7.08 0.54
C PRO A 42 5.74 -7.27 -0.66
N ALA A 43 6.46 -6.21 -1.03
CA ALA A 43 7.42 -6.25 -2.14
C ALA A 43 8.66 -7.12 -1.86
N ASN A 44 9.02 -7.30 -0.59
CA ASN A 44 10.13 -8.15 -0.15
C ASN A 44 9.73 -8.95 1.10
N VAL A 45 9.33 -10.20 0.88
CA VAL A 45 8.93 -11.14 1.94
C VAL A 45 10.11 -11.48 2.85
N SER A 46 11.31 -11.68 2.30
CA SER A 46 12.50 -12.02 3.08
C SER A 46 12.92 -10.89 4.03
N GLY A 47 12.91 -9.64 3.54
CA GLY A 47 13.19 -8.48 4.37
C GLY A 47 12.12 -8.26 5.45
N LEU A 48 10.85 -8.49 5.12
CA LEU A 48 9.77 -8.43 6.12
C LEU A 48 9.95 -9.52 7.20
N ARG A 49 10.37 -10.73 6.81
CA ARG A 49 10.65 -11.82 7.74
C ARG A 49 11.74 -11.45 8.73
N GLU A 50 12.81 -10.80 8.29
CA GLU A 50 13.90 -10.34 9.16
C GLU A 50 13.40 -9.35 10.23
N VAL A 51 12.50 -8.43 9.86
CA VAL A 51 11.94 -7.43 10.78
C VAL A 51 10.96 -8.06 11.79
N VAL A 52 10.09 -8.96 11.34
CA VAL A 52 9.04 -9.53 12.19
C VAL A 52 9.56 -10.70 13.04
N GLY A 53 10.57 -11.43 12.56
CA GLY A 53 11.15 -12.56 13.27
C GLY A 53 10.20 -13.75 13.42
N THR A 54 10.45 -14.56 14.44
CA THR A 54 9.73 -15.83 14.71
C THR A 54 9.26 -15.97 16.16
N ASP A 55 9.32 -14.90 16.96
CA ASP A 55 9.01 -14.94 18.40
C ASP A 55 7.57 -15.31 18.71
N LEU A 56 6.65 -15.08 17.75
CA LEU A 56 5.25 -15.45 17.89
C LEU A 56 4.98 -16.93 17.57
N VAL A 57 5.97 -17.69 17.07
CA VAL A 57 5.78 -19.12 16.76
C VAL A 57 5.55 -19.89 18.05
N GLY A 58 4.32 -20.38 18.24
CA GLY A 58 3.91 -21.10 19.45
C GLY A 58 3.64 -20.19 20.65
N ALA A 59 3.70 -18.87 20.50
CA ALA A 59 3.41 -17.94 21.57
C ALA A 59 1.92 -17.98 21.96
N ARG A 60 1.64 -17.87 23.26
CA ARG A 60 0.28 -17.77 23.79
C ARG A 60 0.07 -16.46 24.52
N GLY A 61 -1.08 -15.86 24.26
CA GLY A 61 -1.50 -14.65 24.94
C GLY A 61 -1.87 -14.95 26.39
N ALA A 62 -1.55 -14.02 27.29
CA ALA A 62 -1.94 -14.13 28.70
C ALA A 62 -3.47 -14.12 28.87
N THR A 63 -4.17 -13.43 27.97
CA THR A 63 -5.63 -13.39 27.92
C THR A 63 -6.16 -13.85 26.57
N ALA A 64 -7.46 -14.16 26.50
CA ALA A 64 -8.14 -14.43 25.24
C ALA A 64 -8.06 -13.23 24.27
N ALA A 65 -7.99 -12.00 24.79
CA ALA A 65 -7.84 -10.81 23.97
C ALA A 65 -6.44 -10.75 23.32
N ASP A 66 -5.41 -11.13 24.07
CA ASP A 66 -4.04 -11.21 23.57
C ASP A 66 -3.89 -12.34 22.55
N GLN A 67 -4.49 -13.50 22.82
CA GLN A 67 -4.46 -14.61 21.88
C GLN A 67 -5.08 -14.21 20.53
N ARG A 68 -6.23 -13.52 20.56
CA ARG A 68 -6.84 -12.99 19.33
C ARG A 68 -5.96 -12.00 18.59
N ARG A 69 -5.14 -11.21 19.29
CA ARG A 69 -4.18 -10.29 18.66
C ARG A 69 -3.05 -11.07 17.99
N ILE A 70 -2.48 -12.04 18.68
CA ILE A 70 -1.43 -12.93 18.14
C ILE A 70 -1.96 -13.67 16.91
N ASP A 71 -3.13 -14.31 17.01
CA ASP A 71 -3.72 -15.10 15.93
C ASP A 71 -3.95 -14.26 14.67
N ARG A 72 -4.45 -13.02 14.80
CA ARG A 72 -4.64 -12.12 13.66
C ARG A 72 -3.32 -11.76 12.99
N THR A 73 -2.26 -11.52 13.76
CA THR A 73 -0.92 -11.24 13.20
C THR A 73 -0.39 -12.46 12.45
N VAL A 74 -0.46 -13.64 13.06
CA VAL A 74 0.06 -14.88 12.46
C VAL A 74 -0.66 -15.23 11.17
N VAL A 75 -2.00 -15.08 11.11
CA VAL A 75 -2.77 -15.32 9.88
C VAL A 75 -2.24 -14.47 8.72
N GLY A 76 -1.93 -13.19 8.96
CA GLY A 76 -1.36 -12.30 7.95
C GLY A 76 0.02 -12.75 7.46
N LEU A 77 0.91 -13.13 8.39
CA LEU A 77 2.27 -13.59 8.06
C LEU A 77 2.25 -14.92 7.28
N CYS A 78 1.37 -15.84 7.65
CA CYS A 78 1.21 -17.12 6.97
C CYS A 78 0.56 -16.95 5.58
N ALA A 79 -0.47 -16.11 5.46
CA ALA A 79 -1.11 -15.83 4.17
C ALA A 79 -0.15 -15.15 3.18
N ALA A 80 0.71 -14.26 3.68
CA ALA A 80 1.74 -13.58 2.88
C ALA A 80 3.01 -14.42 2.65
N SER A 81 3.05 -15.68 3.09
CA SER A 81 4.23 -16.57 3.00
C SER A 81 5.50 -16.01 3.64
N VAL A 82 5.37 -15.12 4.64
CA VAL A 82 6.47 -14.57 5.44
C VAL A 82 7.01 -15.63 6.39
N TRP A 83 6.11 -16.44 6.93
CA TRP A 83 6.44 -17.64 7.69
C TRP A 83 6.34 -18.88 6.82
N ALA A 84 7.23 -19.84 7.07
CA ALA A 84 7.18 -21.16 6.47
C ALA A 84 5.98 -21.94 7.00
N LYS A 85 5.50 -22.91 6.22
CA LYS A 85 4.35 -23.74 6.58
C LYS A 85 4.52 -24.41 7.95
N SER A 86 5.72 -24.88 8.27
CA SER A 86 6.01 -25.52 9.57
C SER A 86 5.83 -24.57 10.75
N GLU A 87 6.22 -23.30 10.59
CA GLU A 87 6.06 -22.27 11.63
C GLU A 87 4.58 -21.93 11.83
N CYS A 88 3.81 -21.83 10.74
CA CYS A 88 2.37 -21.63 10.78
C CYS A 88 1.63 -22.79 11.47
N VAL A 89 2.05 -24.03 11.21
CA VAL A 89 1.47 -25.21 11.88
C VAL A 89 1.76 -25.18 13.38
N ARG A 90 3.01 -24.90 13.78
CA ARG A 90 3.41 -24.82 15.20
C ARG A 90 2.66 -23.77 16.00
N HIS A 91 2.14 -22.71 15.36
CA HIS A 91 1.23 -21.76 16.02
C HIS A 91 -0.15 -22.37 16.34
N GLY A 92 -0.66 -23.21 15.44
CA GLY A 92 -1.96 -23.86 15.55
C GLY A 92 -2.00 -25.00 16.57
N GLU A 93 -0.85 -25.58 16.90
CA GLU A 93 -0.75 -26.66 17.87
C GLU A 93 -1.11 -26.17 19.28
N ARG A 94 -2.06 -26.85 19.92
CA ARG A 94 -2.21 -26.78 21.37
C ARG A 94 -1.13 -27.68 21.96
N GLN A 95 -0.32 -27.12 22.85
CA GLN A 95 0.47 -27.94 23.76
C GLN A 95 -0.47 -28.32 24.89
N ASP A 96 -1.17 -29.44 24.71
CA ASP A 96 -1.94 -30.07 25.79
C ASP A 96 -0.90 -30.67 26.75
N GLY A 97 -0.59 -29.92 27.81
CA GLY A 97 0.19 -30.38 28.97
C GLY A 97 -0.71 -30.81 30.10
#